data_AF-A0A3P9KAH5-F1
#
_entry.id   AF-A0A3P9KAH5-F1
#
_cell.length_a   1.000
_cell.length_b   1.000
_cell.length_c   1.000
_cell.angle_alpha   90.00
_cell.angle_beta   90.00
_cell.angle_gamma   90.00
#
_symmetry.space_group_name_H-M   'P 1'
#
loop_
_entity.id
_entity.type
_entity.pdbx_description
1 polymer ?
#
loop_
_entity_poly.entity_id
_entity_poly.type
_entity_poly.pdbx_seq_one_letter_code
_entity_poly.pdbx_strand_id
1 'polypeptide(L)'
;MRHSAFFLKPEVKDKNAAMVEWTEQERSIITNIFGNLDYEDVGSKALSRCLIVYPWTQRYFASFGNLYNAEAIKTNPNIAAHGTKVLHGLDRAVKNMDNIKATYAELSVLHSEKLHVDPDNFKLLADCLTIVIAAKLGSAFSPEIQATFQKFLAVVVSALGRQYH
;
A
#
# COMPACT_ATOMS: atom_id res chain seq x y z
N MET A 1 -15.83 38.09 -47.13
CA MET A 1 -14.96 36.97 -46.71
C MET A 1 -13.91 37.55 -45.76
N ARG A 2 -13.67 37.12 -44.52
CA ARG A 2 -13.81 35.80 -43.90
C ARG A 2 -14.28 35.96 -42.45
N HIS A 3 -15.13 35.03 -42.03
CA HIS A 3 -15.52 34.80 -40.65
C HIS A 3 -14.32 34.19 -39.89
N SER A 4 -14.03 34.70 -38.69
CA SER A 4 -13.18 34.00 -37.72
C SER A 4 -14.06 33.56 -36.56
N ALA A 5 -14.60 32.35 -36.71
CA ALA A 5 -15.16 31.56 -35.62
C ALA A 5 -14.14 30.47 -35.24
N PHE A 6 -14.23 30.00 -33.98
CA PHE A 6 -13.50 28.85 -33.38
C PHE A 6 -12.03 29.13 -32.99
N PHE A 7 -11.54 28.85 -31.78
CA PHE A 7 -11.91 27.83 -30.79
C PHE A 7 -11.79 28.39 -29.36
N LEU A 8 -12.91 28.49 -28.63
CA LEU A 8 -12.85 28.34 -27.17
C LEU A 8 -12.64 26.84 -26.91
N LYS A 9 -11.47 26.48 -26.35
CA LYS A 9 -11.27 25.11 -25.85
C LYS A 9 -12.38 24.84 -24.82
N PRO A 10 -13.07 23.69 -24.87
CA PRO A 10 -13.96 23.32 -23.79
C PRO A 10 -13.09 23.17 -22.54
N GLU A 11 -13.43 23.91 -21.50
CA GLU A 11 -12.96 23.65 -20.15
C GLU A 11 -13.40 22.22 -19.83
N VAL A 12 -12.45 21.29 -19.86
CA VAL A 12 -12.68 19.93 -19.39
C VAL A 12 -12.89 20.07 -17.90
N LYS A 13 -14.16 20.22 -17.49
CA LYS A 13 -14.57 19.96 -16.13
C LYS A 13 -14.09 18.56 -15.82
N ASP A 14 -13.11 18.48 -14.91
CA ASP A 14 -12.60 17.23 -14.37
C ASP A 14 -13.82 16.41 -13.95
N LYS A 15 -14.14 15.39 -14.75
CA LYS A 15 -15.29 14.54 -14.53
C LYS A 15 -14.92 13.67 -13.35
N ASN A 16 -15.20 14.16 -12.14
CA ASN A 16 -15.16 13.45 -10.87
C ASN A 16 -14.29 12.18 -10.94
N ALA A 17 -12.99 12.33 -10.74
CA ALA A 17 -12.20 11.20 -10.26
C ALA A 17 -12.83 10.79 -8.93
N ALA A 18 -13.77 9.85 -8.97
CA ALA A 18 -14.58 9.47 -7.82
C ALA A 18 -13.64 9.29 -6.63
N MET A 19 -13.76 10.19 -5.64
CA MET A 19 -13.05 10.01 -4.40
C MET A 19 -13.62 8.75 -3.77
N VAL A 20 -12.76 7.91 -3.23
CA VAL A 20 -13.24 6.71 -2.55
C VAL A 20 -13.96 7.16 -1.30
N GLU A 21 -15.26 6.93 -1.26
CA GLU A 21 -16.09 7.22 -0.11
C GLU A 21 -15.95 6.10 0.92
N TRP A 22 -15.89 6.47 2.20
CA TRP A 22 -15.76 5.54 3.32
C TRP A 22 -16.95 5.68 4.27
N THR A 23 -17.66 4.58 4.50
CA THR A 23 -18.71 4.54 5.52
C THR A 23 -18.09 4.62 6.93
N GLU A 24 -18.87 5.03 7.93
CA GLU A 24 -18.43 5.00 9.33
C GLU A 24 -18.03 3.59 9.78
N GLN A 25 -18.75 2.58 9.30
CA GLN A 25 -18.44 1.18 9.58
C GLN A 25 -17.09 0.77 8.97
N GLU A 26 -16.81 1.13 7.72
CA GLU A 26 -15.51 0.83 7.09
C GLU A 26 -14.36 1.50 7.84
N ARG A 27 -14.53 2.76 8.23
CA ARG A 27 -13.53 3.49 9.04
C ARG A 27 -13.30 2.82 10.39
N SER A 28 -14.37 2.39 11.04
CA SER A 28 -14.30 1.67 12.32
C SER A 28 -13.55 0.35 12.17
N ILE A 29 -13.87 -0.45 11.13
CA ILE A 29 -13.18 -1.70 10.83
C ILE A 29 -11.68 -1.47 10.62
N ILE A 30 -11.29 -0.52 9.76
CA ILE A 30 -9.87 -0.22 9.50
C ILE A 30 -9.17 0.23 10.78
N THR A 31 -9.75 1.19 11.50
CA THR A 31 -9.17 1.71 12.75
C THR A 31 -9.01 0.59 13.79
N ASN A 32 -10.00 -0.31 13.90
CA ASN A 32 -9.96 -1.44 14.82
C ASN A 32 -8.90 -2.47 14.43
N ILE A 33 -8.73 -2.78 13.13
CA ILE A 33 -7.64 -3.66 12.68
C ILE A 33 -6.31 -3.07 13.14
N PHE A 34 -5.99 -1.84 12.70
CA PHE A 34 -4.69 -1.22 12.98
C PHE A 34 -4.46 -0.95 14.48
N GLY A 35 -5.51 -0.64 15.24
CA GLY A 35 -5.42 -0.43 16.69
C GLY A 35 -5.09 -1.68 17.50
N ASN A 36 -5.24 -2.89 16.91
CA ASN A 36 -4.97 -4.16 17.58
C ASN A 36 -3.82 -4.97 16.95
N LEU A 37 -3.10 -4.42 15.96
CA LEU A 37 -1.94 -5.11 15.38
C LEU A 37 -0.72 -4.99 16.29
N ASP A 38 0.04 -6.08 16.39
CA ASP A 38 1.45 -6.03 16.73
C ASP A 38 2.24 -5.69 15.45
N TYR A 39 2.75 -4.45 15.37
CA TYR A 39 3.38 -3.94 14.16
C TYR A 39 4.74 -4.60 13.90
N GLU A 40 5.46 -5.01 14.95
CA GLU A 40 6.74 -5.68 14.81
C GLU A 40 6.53 -7.08 14.24
N ASP A 41 5.57 -7.83 14.80
CA ASP A 41 5.28 -9.18 14.33
C ASP A 41 4.65 -9.18 12.93
N VAL A 42 3.61 -8.38 12.70
CA VAL A 42 2.86 -8.37 11.43
C VAL A 42 3.69 -7.77 10.31
N GLY A 43 4.40 -6.67 10.58
CA GLY A 43 5.21 -5.98 9.58
C GLY A 43 6.37 -6.86 9.10
N SER A 44 7.11 -7.46 10.03
CA SER A 44 8.19 -8.40 9.73
C SER A 44 7.69 -9.59 8.91
N LYS A 45 6.56 -10.20 9.31
CA LYS A 45 5.97 -11.35 8.61
C LYS A 45 5.49 -11.00 7.20
N ALA A 46 4.86 -9.83 7.02
CA ALA A 46 4.36 -9.41 5.71
C ALA A 46 5.49 -9.17 4.71
N LEU A 47 6.53 -8.42 5.12
CA LEU A 47 7.68 -8.17 4.25
C LEU A 47 8.49 -9.44 3.98
N SER A 48 8.73 -10.26 5.00
CA SER A 48 9.42 -11.55 4.83
C SER A 48 8.67 -12.47 3.88
N ARG A 49 7.34 -12.56 4.00
CA ARG A 49 6.49 -13.34 3.09
C ARG A 49 6.62 -12.85 1.65
N CYS A 50 6.59 -11.52 1.44
CA CYS A 50 6.76 -10.94 0.10
C CYS A 50 8.10 -11.33 -0.52
N LEU A 51 9.20 -11.22 0.23
CA LEU A 51 10.55 -11.55 -0.25
C LEU A 51 10.76 -13.03 -0.51
N ILE A 52 10.03 -13.90 0.16
CA ILE A 52 10.10 -15.36 -0.02
C ILE A 52 9.23 -15.80 -1.20
N VAL A 53 7.99 -15.31 -1.29
CA VAL A 53 7.01 -15.73 -2.31
C VAL A 53 7.32 -15.06 -3.67
N TYR A 54 7.83 -13.83 -3.64
CA TYR A 54 8.15 -13.01 -4.81
C TYR A 54 9.63 -12.63 -4.81
N PRO A 55 10.56 -13.59 -5.02
CA PRO A 55 11.98 -13.41 -4.74
C PRO A 55 12.66 -12.31 -5.56
N TRP A 56 12.10 -11.91 -6.71
CA TRP A 56 12.61 -10.76 -7.47
C TRP A 56 12.54 -9.45 -6.69
N THR A 57 11.67 -9.33 -5.69
CA THR A 57 11.56 -8.14 -4.83
C THR A 57 12.79 -7.95 -3.92
N GLN A 58 13.59 -8.99 -3.70
CA GLN A 58 14.82 -8.91 -2.91
C GLN A 58 15.84 -7.93 -3.49
N ARG A 59 15.79 -7.66 -4.80
CA ARG A 59 16.72 -6.73 -5.47
C ARG A 59 16.68 -5.31 -4.89
N TYR A 60 15.54 -4.89 -4.33
CA TYR A 60 15.38 -3.56 -3.72
C TYR A 60 16.01 -3.46 -2.32
N PHE A 61 16.40 -4.60 -1.74
CA PHE A 61 16.91 -4.70 -0.37
C PHE A 61 18.33 -5.26 -0.31
N ALA A 62 19.12 -5.11 -1.38
CA ALA A 62 20.48 -5.66 -1.46
C ALA A 62 21.41 -5.18 -0.31
N SER A 63 21.17 -3.99 0.25
CA SER A 63 21.94 -3.46 1.38
C SER A 63 21.56 -4.06 2.75
N PHE A 64 20.53 -4.92 2.81
CA PHE A 64 20.00 -5.45 4.08
C PHE A 64 20.74 -6.72 4.54
N GLY A 65 21.79 -7.15 3.83
CA GLY A 65 22.60 -8.30 4.18
C GLY A 65 22.10 -9.59 3.53
N ASN A 66 22.23 -10.71 4.23
CA ASN A 66 21.92 -12.03 3.69
C ASN A 66 20.40 -12.24 3.53
N LEU A 67 19.95 -12.43 2.29
CA LEU A 67 18.57 -12.78 1.92
C LEU A 67 18.49 -14.08 1.09
N TYR A 68 19.55 -14.90 1.09
CA TYR A 68 19.71 -16.04 0.17
C TYR A 68 18.64 -17.13 0.32
N ASN A 69 18.10 -17.33 1.53
CA ASN A 69 17.07 -18.33 1.79
C ASN A 69 16.03 -17.81 2.78
N ALA A 70 14.93 -18.57 2.91
CA ALA A 70 13.80 -18.18 3.75
C ALA A 70 14.18 -17.98 5.23
N GLU A 71 15.10 -18.77 5.78
CA GLU A 71 15.54 -18.62 7.17
C GLU A 71 16.33 -17.33 7.38
N ALA A 72 17.25 -17.03 6.47
CA ALA A 72 18.01 -15.78 6.47
C ALA A 72 17.07 -14.57 6.37
N ILE A 73 16.04 -14.61 5.52
CA ILE A 73 15.06 -13.52 5.39
C ILE A 73 14.25 -13.34 6.68
N LYS A 74 13.67 -14.42 7.22
CA LYS A 74 12.80 -14.35 8.43
C LYS A 74 13.53 -13.84 9.67
N THR A 75 14.82 -14.13 9.78
CA THR A 75 15.65 -13.75 10.94
C THR A 75 16.44 -12.46 10.71
N ASN A 76 16.29 -11.82 9.54
CA ASN A 76 17.03 -10.61 9.22
C ASN A 76 16.47 -9.39 9.98
N PRO A 77 17.26 -8.73 10.85
CA PRO A 77 16.78 -7.61 11.66
C PRO A 77 16.44 -6.36 10.82
N ASN A 78 17.10 -6.16 9.68
CA ASN A 78 16.79 -5.04 8.79
C ASN A 78 15.44 -5.24 8.09
N ILE A 79 15.11 -6.49 7.73
CA ILE A 79 13.79 -6.84 7.18
C ILE A 79 12.71 -6.65 8.22
N ALA A 80 12.93 -7.12 9.45
CA ALA A 80 11.98 -6.91 10.55
C ALA A 80 11.71 -5.41 10.77
N ALA A 81 12.77 -4.61 10.94
CA ALA A 81 12.67 -3.17 11.17
C ALA A 81 11.99 -2.43 10.00
N HIS A 82 12.27 -2.82 8.75
CA HIS A 82 11.63 -2.18 7.60
C HIS A 82 10.17 -2.60 7.42
N GLY A 83 9.83 -3.85 7.74
CA GLY A 83 8.44 -4.31 7.80
C GLY A 83 7.60 -3.47 8.77
N THR A 84 8.13 -3.17 9.95
CA THR A 84 7.50 -2.25 10.92
C THR A 84 7.34 -0.84 10.33
N LYS A 85 8.37 -0.31 9.66
CA LYS A 85 8.29 1.00 8.98
C LYS A 85 7.21 1.04 7.90
N VAL A 86 7.01 -0.05 7.15
CA VAL A 86 5.92 -0.15 6.16
C VAL A 86 4.57 -0.02 6.83
N LEU A 87 4.32 -0.72 7.95
CA LEU A 87 3.05 -0.61 8.67
C LEU A 87 2.82 0.78 9.25
N HIS A 88 3.84 1.41 9.83
CA HIS A 88 3.72 2.83 10.22
C HIS A 88 3.49 3.76 9.03
N GLY A 89 3.98 3.39 7.85
CA GLY A 89 3.63 4.05 6.61
C GLY A 89 2.11 4.07 6.37
N LEU A 90 1.41 2.97 6.69
CA LEU A 90 -0.05 2.81 6.58
C LEU A 90 -0.84 3.63 7.61
N ASP A 91 -0.27 3.93 8.79
CA ASP A 91 -0.93 4.79 9.79
C ASP A 91 -1.31 6.17 9.20
N ARG A 92 -0.50 6.68 8.27
CA ARG A 92 -0.80 7.94 7.58
C ARG A 92 -2.05 7.83 6.72
N ALA A 93 -2.28 6.70 6.05
CA ALA A 93 -3.50 6.46 5.28
C ALA A 93 -4.71 6.24 6.21
N VAL A 94 -4.56 5.52 7.32
CA VAL A 94 -5.62 5.34 8.32
C VAL A 94 -6.07 6.69 8.90
N LYS A 95 -5.14 7.61 9.17
CA LYS A 95 -5.44 8.95 9.69
C LYS A 95 -6.01 9.90 8.64
N ASN A 96 -5.85 9.60 7.35
CA ASN A 96 -6.22 10.49 6.23
C ASN A 96 -7.00 9.72 5.15
N MET A 97 -7.97 8.88 5.53
CA MET A 97 -8.66 7.96 4.60
C MET A 97 -9.30 8.66 3.39
N ASP A 98 -9.77 9.89 3.56
CA ASP A 98 -10.37 10.70 2.48
C ASP A 98 -9.33 11.38 1.58
N ASN A 99 -8.05 11.38 1.98
CA ASN A 99 -6.97 12.10 1.31
C ASN A 99 -5.71 11.23 1.12
N ILE A 100 -5.85 9.91 1.00
CA ILE A 100 -4.73 8.97 0.87
C ILE A 100 -3.85 9.32 -0.34
N LYS A 101 -4.48 9.74 -1.46
CA LYS A 101 -3.77 10.12 -2.70
C LYS A 101 -2.75 11.24 -2.47
N ALA A 102 -3.15 12.34 -1.84
CA ALA A 102 -2.22 13.44 -1.57
C ALA A 102 -1.22 13.05 -0.47
N THR A 103 -1.67 12.31 0.55
CA THR A 103 -0.84 11.85 1.67
C THR A 103 0.37 11.02 1.21
N TYR A 104 0.25 10.28 0.11
CA TYR A 104 1.32 9.43 -0.42
C TYR A 104 2.01 9.97 -1.68
N ALA A 105 1.74 11.20 -2.11
CA ALA A 105 2.37 11.77 -3.31
C ALA A 105 3.91 11.71 -3.23
N GLU A 106 4.51 12.20 -2.15
CA GLU A 106 5.97 12.17 -1.97
C GLU A 106 6.51 10.74 -1.83
N LEU A 107 5.76 9.83 -1.20
CA LEU A 107 6.18 8.44 -1.07
C LEU A 107 6.14 7.71 -2.42
N SER A 108 5.17 8.04 -3.27
CA SER A 108 5.06 7.54 -4.64
C SER A 108 6.25 8.00 -5.49
N VAL A 109 6.61 9.29 -5.43
CA VAL A 109 7.81 9.84 -6.08
C VAL A 109 9.07 9.12 -5.60
N LEU A 110 9.23 8.93 -4.28
CA LEU A 110 10.38 8.22 -3.73
C LEU A 110 10.51 6.80 -4.33
N HIS A 111 9.41 6.04 -4.36
CA HIS A 111 9.44 4.66 -4.87
C HIS A 111 9.68 4.59 -6.38
N SER A 112 9.18 5.57 -7.13
CA SER A 112 9.36 5.66 -8.58
C SER A 112 10.77 6.15 -8.97
N GLU A 113 11.14 7.35 -8.54
CA GLU A 113 12.29 8.09 -9.08
C GLU A 113 13.61 7.73 -8.41
N LYS A 114 13.58 7.28 -7.15
CA LYS A 114 14.80 6.98 -6.38
C LYS A 114 15.00 5.49 -6.16
N LEU A 115 13.93 4.77 -5.82
CA LEU A 115 14.02 3.34 -5.53
C LEU A 115 13.77 2.47 -6.76
N HIS A 116 13.17 3.04 -7.82
CA HIS A 116 12.83 2.35 -9.06
C HIS A 116 12.07 1.04 -8.83
N VAL A 117 11.16 1.05 -7.85
CA VAL A 117 10.32 -0.10 -7.53
C VAL A 117 9.24 -0.22 -8.59
N ASP A 118 9.21 -1.32 -9.34
CA ASP A 118 8.10 -1.59 -10.27
C ASP A 118 6.75 -1.58 -9.51
N PRO A 119 5.77 -0.77 -9.97
CA PRO A 119 4.53 -0.51 -9.22
C PRO A 119 3.66 -1.76 -9.02
N ASP A 120 3.81 -2.82 -9.83
CA ASP A 120 3.09 -4.07 -9.62
C ASP A 120 3.44 -4.72 -8.27
N ASN A 121 4.64 -4.44 -7.73
CA ASN A 121 5.08 -4.99 -6.45
C ASN A 121 4.30 -4.43 -5.24
N PHE A 122 3.63 -3.28 -5.37
CA PHE A 122 2.79 -2.76 -4.29
C PHE A 122 1.61 -3.69 -3.99
N LYS A 123 1.00 -4.24 -5.05
CA LYS A 123 -0.09 -5.20 -4.90
C LYS A 123 0.39 -6.50 -4.24
N LEU A 124 1.59 -6.97 -4.59
CA LEU A 124 2.16 -8.19 -4.01
C LEU A 124 2.35 -8.06 -2.49
N LEU A 125 2.85 -6.91 -2.03
CA LEU A 125 3.01 -6.63 -0.60
C LEU A 125 1.65 -6.49 0.11
N ALA A 126 0.68 -5.83 -0.54
CA ALA A 126 -0.70 -5.71 -0.02
C ALA A 126 -1.38 -7.09 0.17
N ASP A 127 -1.23 -8.00 -0.81
CA ASP A 127 -1.77 -9.35 -0.74
C ASP A 127 -1.06 -10.16 0.38
N CYS A 128 0.27 -10.02 0.53
CA CYS A 128 1.02 -10.64 1.63
C CYS A 128 0.56 -10.15 3.01
N LEU A 129 0.33 -8.83 3.16
CA LEU A 129 -0.17 -8.26 4.40
C LEU A 129 -1.57 -8.78 4.74
N THR A 130 -2.45 -8.86 3.73
CA THR A 130 -3.80 -9.45 3.89
C THR A 130 -3.72 -10.88 4.41
N ILE A 131 -2.84 -11.71 3.84
CA ILE A 131 -2.64 -13.11 4.29
C ILE A 131 -2.14 -13.17 5.73
N VAL A 132 -1.21 -12.30 6.13
CA VAL A 132 -0.67 -12.29 7.50
C VAL A 132 -1.75 -11.87 8.51
N ILE A 133 -2.55 -10.85 8.20
CA ILE A 133 -3.66 -10.42 9.06
C ILE A 133 -4.74 -11.50 9.15
N ALA A 134 -5.09 -12.15 8.03
CA ALA A 134 -6.02 -13.27 8.03
C ALA A 134 -5.53 -14.42 8.93
N ALA A 135 -4.24 -14.77 8.86
CA ALA A 135 -3.65 -15.80 9.71
C ALA A 135 -3.66 -15.42 11.20
N LYS A 136 -3.63 -14.13 11.53
CA LYS A 136 -3.66 -13.63 12.92
C LYS A 136 -5.05 -13.57 13.51
N LEU A 137 -6.02 -13.11 12.73
CA LEU A 137 -7.40 -12.97 13.18
C LEU A 137 -8.18 -14.28 13.08
N GLY A 138 -7.73 -15.22 12.24
CA GLY A 138 -8.40 -16.51 12.06
C GLY A 138 -9.85 -16.32 11.60
N SER A 139 -10.80 -16.95 12.29
CA SER A 139 -12.24 -16.81 11.99
C SER A 139 -12.78 -15.40 12.21
N ALA A 140 -12.08 -14.55 12.97
CA ALA A 140 -12.47 -13.15 13.13
C ALA A 140 -12.19 -12.31 11.88
N PHE A 141 -11.40 -12.79 10.91
CA PHE A 141 -11.25 -12.16 9.60
C PHE A 141 -12.44 -12.52 8.70
N SER A 142 -13.61 -11.98 9.05
CA SER A 142 -14.84 -12.22 8.31
C SER A 142 -14.76 -11.72 6.86
N PRO A 143 -15.63 -12.18 5.95
CA PRO A 143 -15.67 -11.68 4.57
C PRO A 143 -15.85 -10.16 4.47
N GLU A 144 -16.62 -9.57 5.38
CA GLU A 144 -16.82 -8.12 5.47
C GLU A 144 -15.52 -7.40 5.86
N ILE A 145 -14.84 -7.87 6.91
CA ILE A 145 -13.55 -7.31 7.36
C ILE A 145 -12.50 -7.44 6.24
N GLN A 146 -12.46 -8.58 5.57
CA GLN A 146 -11.58 -8.79 4.43
C GLN A 146 -11.87 -7.82 3.28
N ALA A 147 -13.14 -7.67 2.88
CA ALA A 147 -13.54 -6.78 1.80
C ALA A 147 -13.17 -5.32 2.10
N THR A 148 -13.46 -4.84 3.31
CA THR A 148 -13.08 -3.50 3.76
C THR A 148 -11.57 -3.31 3.80
N PHE A 149 -10.82 -4.29 4.31
CA PHE A 149 -9.36 -4.21 4.37
C PHE A 149 -8.72 -4.22 2.97
N GLN A 150 -9.24 -5.03 2.05
CA GLN A 150 -8.78 -5.05 0.66
C GLN A 150 -9.13 -3.75 -0.08
N LYS A 151 -10.31 -3.16 0.18
CA LYS A 151 -10.65 -1.81 -0.33
C LYS A 151 -9.61 -0.79 0.14
N PHE A 152 -9.27 -0.78 1.44
CA PHE A 152 -8.23 0.10 1.99
C PHE A 152 -6.88 -0.07 1.30
N LEU A 153 -6.40 -1.31 1.19
CA LEU A 153 -5.12 -1.56 0.53
C LEU A 153 -5.15 -1.23 -0.97
N ALA A 154 -6.27 -1.43 -1.67
CA ALA A 154 -6.41 -1.03 -3.07
C ALA A 154 -6.25 0.49 -3.26
N VAL A 155 -6.81 1.30 -2.35
CA VAL A 155 -6.64 2.76 -2.38
C VAL A 155 -5.19 3.15 -2.09
N VAL A 156 -4.54 2.50 -1.13
CA VAL A 156 -3.12 2.71 -0.83
C VAL A 156 -2.24 2.36 -2.03
N VAL A 157 -2.44 1.20 -2.65
CA VAL A 157 -1.70 0.75 -3.85
C VAL A 157 -1.90 1.74 -5.00
N SER A 158 -3.14 2.17 -5.25
CA SER A 158 -3.44 3.17 -6.27
C SER A 158 -2.72 4.50 -6.01
N ALA A 159 -2.66 4.95 -4.76
CA ALA A 159 -1.97 6.18 -4.39
C ALA A 159 -0.43 6.06 -4.55
N LEU A 160 0.15 4.93 -4.16
CA LEU A 160 1.60 4.68 -4.30
C LEU A 160 2.04 4.55 -5.75
N GLY A 161 1.19 4.02 -6.64
CA GLY A 161 1.47 3.94 -8.09
C GLY A 161 1.23 5.24 -8.85
N ARG A 162 0.75 6.32 -8.21
CA ARG A 162 0.19 7.47 -8.93
C ARG A 162 1.21 8.36 -9.64
N GLN A 163 2.42 8.49 -9.09
CA GLN A 163 3.49 9.37 -9.59
C GLN A 163 4.49 8.64 -10.49
N TYR A 164 4.15 7.42 -10.94
CA TYR A 164 4.93 6.68 -11.91
C TYR A 164 4.72 7.23 -13.33
N HIS A 165 5.77 7.20 -14.15
CA HIS A 165 5.79 7.69 -15.53
C HIS A 165 6.29 6.63 -16.51
#